data_AF-A0A4S2KS39-F1
#
_entry.id   AF-A0A4S2KS39-F1
#
_cell.length_a   1.000
_cell.length_b   1.000
_cell.length_c   1.000
_cell.angle_alpha   90.00
_cell.angle_beta   90.00
_cell.angle_gamma   90.00
#
_symmetry.space_group_name_H-M   'P 1'
#
loop_
_entity.id
_entity.type
_entity.pdbx_description
1 polymer ?
#
loop_
_entity_poly.entity_id
_entity_poly.type
_entity_poly.pdbx_seq_one_letter_code
_entity_poly.pdbx_strand_id
1 'polypeptide(L)'
;MPYNLRSRTTADSNCHCFALQCNKRRHRLFRLAVPFPYGINKRLPAKECLDKICMHLVTPYLERRFAEPIMLRSYLRIGIGEILGKTQEPTSAERVELPSKKRCGLCKRGSDRKTKYQCPSCLRPMCDEHRTNFCTDCAGQE
;
A
#
# COMPACT_ATOMS: atom_id res chain seq x y z
N MET A 1 -47.40 35.24 13.11
CA MET A 1 -48.00 35.09 14.47
C MET A 1 -49.03 33.97 14.38
N PRO A 2 -49.17 32.99 15.30
CA PRO A 2 -48.51 32.80 16.59
C PRO A 2 -47.91 31.39 16.84
N TYR A 3 -46.97 31.37 17.78
CA TYR A 3 -46.57 30.33 18.74
C TYR A 3 -47.62 29.28 19.11
N ASN A 4 -47.17 28.04 19.37
CA ASN A 4 -47.74 27.23 20.46
C ASN A 4 -46.77 26.15 20.93
N LEU A 5 -46.18 26.39 22.11
CA LEU A 5 -45.67 25.34 22.98
C LEU A 5 -46.86 24.46 23.43
N ARG A 6 -46.71 23.15 23.34
CA ARG A 6 -47.48 22.22 24.18
C ARG A 6 -46.52 21.33 24.96
N SER A 7 -46.23 21.79 26.17
CA SER A 7 -45.92 20.94 27.31
C SER A 7 -47.18 20.19 27.76
N ARG A 8 -47.07 18.87 27.93
CA ARG A 8 -47.95 18.00 28.73
C ARG A 8 -47.03 17.03 29.47
N THR A 9 -46.67 17.31 30.72
CA THR A 9 -47.33 16.81 31.95
C THR A 9 -47.34 15.27 32.06
N THR A 10 -46.44 14.78 32.92
CA THR A 10 -46.62 13.72 33.94
C THR A 10 -47.87 12.84 33.84
N ALA A 11 -47.67 11.52 33.79
CA ALA A 11 -48.33 10.57 34.68
C ALA A 11 -47.78 9.17 34.47
N ASP A 12 -47.39 8.56 35.58
CA ASP A 12 -46.98 7.17 35.72
C ASP A 12 -48.09 6.16 35.38
N SER A 13 -47.61 4.93 35.18
CA SER A 13 -48.17 3.66 35.66
C SER A 13 -48.84 2.72 34.66
N ASN A 14 -48.32 1.50 34.70
CA ASN A 14 -48.94 0.23 34.33
C ASN A 14 -49.11 -0.13 32.85
N CYS A 15 -48.02 -0.63 32.27
CA CYS A 15 -48.09 -1.77 31.35
C CYS A 15 -47.01 -2.79 31.74
N HIS A 16 -47.33 -3.64 32.71
CA HIS A 16 -46.65 -4.92 32.91
C HIS A 16 -47.30 -5.95 31.98
N CYS A 17 -46.64 -6.27 30.87
CA CYS A 17 -46.88 -7.54 30.19
C CYS A 17 -45.62 -8.03 29.48
N PHE A 18 -45.06 -9.06 30.10
CA PHE A 18 -44.34 -10.18 29.52
C PHE A 18 -43.02 -9.94 28.78
N ALA A 19 -41.97 -10.35 29.48
CA ALA A 19 -40.63 -10.63 29.00
C ALA A 19 -40.65 -11.56 27.79
N LEU A 20 -40.08 -11.09 26.68
CA LEU A 20 -39.45 -11.93 25.67
C LEU A 20 -38.07 -11.35 25.34
N GLN A 21 -37.13 -12.29 25.29
CA GLN A 21 -35.68 -12.19 25.14
C GLN A 21 -35.07 -10.84 24.74
N CYS A 22 -34.25 -10.35 25.68
CA CYS A 22 -33.15 -9.44 25.49
C CYS A 22 -32.25 -9.88 24.32
N ASN A 23 -32.30 -9.18 23.18
CA ASN A 23 -31.23 -9.23 22.19
C ASN A 23 -30.62 -7.84 22.05
N LYS A 24 -29.72 -7.53 22.99
CA LYS A 24 -28.77 -6.42 22.94
C LYS A 24 -27.93 -6.53 21.65
N ARG A 25 -28.47 -6.09 20.51
CA ARG A 25 -27.65 -5.62 19.40
C ARG A 25 -27.04 -4.29 19.84
N ARG A 26 -26.01 -4.40 20.68
CA ARG A 26 -24.98 -3.40 20.82
C ARG A 26 -24.51 -3.11 19.40
N HIS A 27 -24.98 -2.01 18.82
CA HIS A 27 -24.19 -1.32 17.82
C HIS A 27 -22.84 -1.06 18.50
N ARG A 28 -21.88 -1.96 18.26
CA ARG A 28 -20.47 -1.65 18.44
C ARG A 28 -20.24 -0.49 17.49
N LEU A 29 -20.40 0.71 18.02
CA LEU A 29 -19.65 1.85 17.53
C LEU A 29 -18.21 1.36 17.55
N PHE A 30 -17.73 0.94 16.38
CA PHE A 30 -16.32 0.80 16.11
C PHE A 30 -15.76 2.21 16.34
N ARG A 31 -15.44 2.51 17.60
CA ARG A 31 -14.40 3.45 17.96
C ARG A 31 -13.15 2.89 17.30
N LEU A 32 -12.94 3.25 16.04
CA LEU A 32 -11.62 3.24 15.47
C LEU A 32 -10.84 4.21 16.36
N ALA A 33 -10.12 3.65 17.31
CA ALA A 33 -9.11 4.34 18.08
C ALA A 33 -8.01 4.67 17.08
N VAL A 34 -8.21 5.73 16.30
CA VAL A 34 -7.13 6.42 15.61
C VAL A 34 -6.23 6.95 16.72
N PRO A 35 -4.98 6.47 16.82
CA PRO A 35 -4.04 6.96 17.80
C PRO A 35 -3.62 8.35 17.36
N PHE A 36 -4.42 9.36 17.69
CA PHE A 36 -4.03 10.74 17.53
C PHE A 36 -2.98 11.04 18.61
N PRO A 37 -1.71 11.25 18.25
CA PRO A 37 -0.66 11.49 19.23
C PRO A 37 -0.62 12.99 19.52
N TYR A 38 -1.60 13.54 20.24
CA TYR A 38 -1.47 14.91 20.75
C TYR A 38 -0.71 14.87 22.08
N GLY A 39 0.62 14.78 21.97
CA GLY A 39 1.53 15.20 23.04
C GLY A 39 1.66 16.72 23.02
N ILE A 40 1.25 17.37 24.11
CA ILE A 40 1.51 18.79 24.47
C ILE A 40 1.11 19.81 23.38
N ASN A 41 -0.04 20.48 23.56
CA ASN A 41 -0.50 21.59 22.72
C ASN A 41 0.43 22.82 22.84
N LYS A 42 1.58 22.78 22.17
CA LYS A 42 2.35 23.99 21.87
C LYS A 42 1.53 24.80 20.86
N ARG A 43 1.35 26.11 21.10
CA ARG A 43 0.67 26.98 20.13
C ARG A 43 1.55 27.10 18.89
N LEU A 44 1.19 26.36 17.85
CA LEU A 44 1.82 26.44 16.54
C LEU A 44 1.25 27.64 15.78
N PRO A 45 2.03 28.29 14.90
CA PRO A 45 1.49 29.27 13.97
C PRO A 45 0.46 28.59 13.06
N ALA A 46 -0.57 29.33 12.65
CA ALA A 46 -1.71 28.81 11.89
C ALA A 46 -1.28 28.07 10.60
N LYS A 47 -0.22 28.55 9.94
CA LYS A 47 0.35 27.93 8.74
C LYS A 47 0.83 26.50 9.00
N GLU A 48 1.65 26.30 10.02
CA GLU A 48 2.16 24.96 10.37
C GLU A 48 1.05 24.02 10.82
N CYS A 49 0.00 24.55 11.45
CA CYS A 49 -1.18 23.77 11.81
C CYS A 49 -1.90 23.26 10.56
N LEU A 50 -2.14 24.14 9.58
CA LEU A 50 -2.76 23.77 8.31
C LEU A 50 -1.92 22.75 7.54
N ASP A 51 -0.60 22.96 7.46
CA ASP A 51 0.31 22.03 6.79
C ASP A 51 0.22 20.61 7.40
N LYS A 52 0.19 20.52 8.74
CA LYS A 52 0.03 19.24 9.45
C LYS A 52 -1.32 18.59 9.19
N ILE A 53 -2.40 19.36 9.19
CA ILE A 53 -3.75 18.86 8.89
C ILE A 53 -3.82 18.33 7.46
N CYS A 54 -3.30 19.10 6.50
CA CYS A 54 -3.24 18.70 5.10
C CYS A 54 -2.48 17.38 4.93
N MET A 55 -1.31 17.24 5.56
CA MET A 55 -0.55 15.99 5.51
C MET A 55 -1.33 14.83 6.15
N HIS A 56 -1.92 15.02 7.33
CA HIS A 56 -2.72 13.97 7.98
C HIS A 56 -3.89 13.46 7.13
N LEU A 57 -4.54 14.34 6.36
CA LEU A 57 -5.64 13.97 5.48
C LEU A 57 -5.14 13.24 4.22
N VAL A 58 -4.02 13.66 3.66
CA VAL A 58 -3.49 13.16 2.38
C VAL A 58 -2.73 11.85 2.54
N THR A 59 -1.97 11.66 3.63
CA THR A 59 -1.16 10.45 3.89
C THR A 59 -1.92 9.13 3.71
N PRO A 60 -3.08 8.87 4.33
CA PRO A 60 -3.76 7.58 4.21
C PRO A 60 -4.28 7.29 2.79
N TYR A 61 -4.46 8.33 1.97
CA TYR A 61 -4.81 8.17 0.56
C TYR A 61 -3.58 7.81 -0.28
N LEU A 62 -2.47 8.51 -0.04
CA LEU A 62 -1.20 8.24 -0.72
C LEU A 62 -0.67 6.84 -0.42
N GLU A 63 -0.77 6.38 0.82
CA GLU A 63 -0.33 5.03 1.21
C GLU A 63 -1.12 3.93 0.51
N ARG A 64 -2.44 4.08 0.41
CA ARG A 64 -3.29 3.14 -0.34
C ARG A 64 -2.91 3.09 -1.82
N ARG A 65 -2.71 4.26 -2.43
CA ARG A 65 -2.27 4.36 -3.83
C ARG A 65 -0.87 3.80 -4.05
N PHE A 66 0.01 3.93 -3.08
CA PHE A 66 1.37 3.41 -3.15
C PHE A 66 1.40 1.87 -3.06
N ALA A 67 0.47 1.27 -2.31
CA ALA A 67 0.35 -0.18 -2.17
C ALA A 67 -0.16 -0.90 -3.43
N GLU A 68 -0.80 -0.19 -4.36
CA GLU A 68 -1.34 -0.73 -5.61
C GLU A 68 -0.47 -0.32 -6.82
N PRO A 69 0.66 -1.01 -7.07
CA PRO A 69 1.64 -0.58 -8.07
C PRO A 69 1.11 -0.66 -9.51
N ILE A 70 0.15 -1.55 -9.80
CA ILE A 70 -0.24 -1.89 -11.17
C ILE A 70 -0.83 -0.68 -11.94
N MET A 71 -1.52 0.23 -11.24
CA MET A 71 -2.25 1.34 -11.88
C MET A 71 -1.49 2.67 -11.87
N LEU A 72 -0.36 2.75 -11.16
CA LEU A 72 0.36 4.01 -10.94
C LEU A 72 1.60 4.12 -11.82
N ARG A 73 1.67 5.18 -12.63
CA ARG A 73 2.85 5.51 -13.43
C ARG A 73 4.10 5.69 -12.55
N SER A 74 5.25 5.26 -13.07
CA SER A 74 6.52 5.25 -12.34
C SER A 74 6.90 6.61 -11.72
N TYR A 75 6.74 7.70 -12.46
CA TYR A 75 7.04 9.06 -11.96
C TYR A 75 6.18 9.45 -10.75
N LEU A 76 4.88 9.13 -10.78
CA LEU A 76 3.98 9.42 -9.66
C LEU A 76 4.32 8.56 -8.45
N ARG A 77 4.77 7.32 -8.66
CA ARG A 77 5.21 6.45 -7.57
C ARG A 77 6.44 7.01 -6.87
N ILE A 78 7.40 7.53 -7.63
CA ILE A 78 8.60 8.19 -7.07
C ILE A 78 8.19 9.42 -6.26
N GLY A 79 7.38 10.33 -6.83
CA GLY A 79 6.95 11.52 -6.12
C GLY A 79 6.13 11.24 -4.85
N ILE A 80 5.27 10.22 -4.88
CA ILE A 80 4.54 9.78 -3.68
C ILE A 80 5.48 9.16 -2.64
N GLY A 81 6.48 8.40 -3.09
CA GLY A 81 7.54 7.86 -2.23
C GLY A 81 8.33 8.96 -1.53
N GLU A 82 8.69 10.02 -2.25
CA GLU A 82 9.37 11.21 -1.69
C GLU A 82 8.52 11.90 -0.61
N ILE A 83 7.24 12.13 -0.90
CA ILE A 83 6.31 12.78 0.06
C ILE A 83 6.14 11.93 1.33
N LEU A 84 6.06 10.60 1.18
CA LEU A 84 5.90 9.67 2.31
C LEU A 84 7.24 9.33 3.01
N GLY A 85 8.38 9.79 2.49
CA GLY A 85 9.71 9.38 2.97
C GLY A 85 10.00 7.89 2.74
N LYS A 86 9.25 7.24 1.85
CA LYS A 86 9.41 5.83 1.47
C LYS A 86 10.20 5.81 0.17
N THR A 87 11.52 5.95 0.27
CA THR A 87 12.41 5.70 -0.85
C THR A 87 12.33 4.22 -1.19
N GLN A 88 11.57 3.87 -2.24
CA GLN A 88 11.79 2.59 -2.91
C GLN A 88 13.11 2.73 -3.66
N GLU A 89 14.15 2.09 -3.15
CA GLU A 89 15.29 1.68 -3.97
C GLU A 89 14.70 1.09 -5.26
N PRO A 90 15.14 1.52 -6.45
CA PRO A 90 14.75 0.83 -7.66
C PRO A 90 15.11 -0.63 -7.41
N THR A 91 14.12 -1.52 -7.45
CA THR A 91 14.39 -2.96 -7.46
C THR A 91 15.10 -3.20 -8.78
N SER A 92 16.41 -2.90 -8.84
CA SER A 92 17.28 -3.47 -9.83
C SER A 92 17.10 -4.96 -9.59
N ALA A 93 16.38 -5.63 -10.47
CA ALA A 93 16.18 -7.07 -10.37
C ALA A 93 17.55 -7.67 -10.11
N GLU A 94 17.77 -8.10 -8.86
CA GLU A 94 19.08 -8.55 -8.42
C GLU A 94 19.39 -9.77 -9.27
N ARG A 95 20.37 -9.60 -10.15
CA ARG A 95 20.60 -10.58 -11.20
C ARG A 95 21.17 -11.82 -10.54
N VAL A 96 20.50 -12.95 -10.75
CA VAL A 96 20.92 -14.21 -10.14
C VAL A 96 22.29 -14.61 -10.71
N GLU A 97 23.31 -14.54 -9.87
CA GLU A 97 24.66 -15.00 -10.20
C GLU A 97 24.79 -16.50 -9.94
N LEU A 98 25.44 -17.20 -10.87
CA LEU A 98 25.80 -18.60 -10.73
C LEU A 98 27.08 -18.73 -9.89
N PRO A 99 27.20 -19.77 -9.04
CA PRO A 99 28.39 -20.01 -8.23
C PRO A 99 29.63 -20.37 -9.07
N SER A 100 29.44 -20.81 -10.32
CA SER A 100 30.52 -21.15 -11.24
C SER A 100 30.20 -20.74 -12.67
N LYS A 101 31.25 -20.46 -13.45
CA LYS A 101 31.13 -20.09 -14.86
C LYS A 101 30.64 -21.28 -15.68
N LYS A 102 29.42 -21.19 -16.24
CA LYS A 102 28.84 -22.22 -17.11
C LYS A 102 28.84 -21.76 -18.56
N ARG A 103 28.80 -22.71 -19.50
CA ARG A 103 28.69 -22.38 -20.93
C ARG A 103 27.30 -21.82 -21.24
N CYS A 104 27.24 -20.82 -22.12
CA CYS A 104 25.98 -20.28 -22.62
C CYS A 104 25.18 -21.34 -23.41
N GLY A 105 23.89 -21.48 -23.11
CA GLY A 105 23.00 -22.41 -23.81
C GLY A 105 22.56 -21.98 -25.21
N LEU A 106 22.72 -20.70 -25.56
CA LEU A 106 22.32 -20.12 -26.85
C LEU A 106 23.49 -20.06 -27.86
N CYS A 107 24.73 -20.12 -27.37
CA CYS A 107 25.91 -20.12 -28.23
C CYS A 107 26.11 -21.46 -28.93
N LYS A 108 26.52 -21.40 -30.20
CA LYS A 108 27.02 -22.59 -30.91
C LYS A 108 28.22 -23.19 -30.17
N ARG A 109 28.37 -24.52 -30.23
CA ARG A 109 29.40 -25.29 -29.50
C ARG A 109 30.85 -24.83 -29.77
N GLY A 110 31.11 -24.23 -30.94
CA GLY A 110 32.43 -23.77 -31.37
C GLY A 110 32.93 -22.46 -30.73
N SER A 111 32.06 -21.65 -30.10
CA SER A 111 32.47 -20.34 -29.57
C SER A 111 32.83 -20.33 -28.07
N ASP A 112 32.67 -21.48 -27.38
CA ASP A 112 32.92 -21.73 -25.94
C ASP A 112 32.76 -20.53 -24.97
N ARG A 113 31.63 -19.80 -25.08
CA ARG A 113 31.40 -18.65 -24.21
C ARG A 113 30.93 -19.08 -22.84
N LYS A 114 31.68 -18.72 -21.80
CA LYS A 114 31.41 -19.00 -20.39
C LYS A 114 30.85 -17.77 -19.69
N THR A 115 29.92 -17.97 -18.78
CA THR A 115 29.05 -16.92 -18.23
C THR A 115 28.78 -17.19 -16.75
N LYS A 116 28.64 -16.11 -15.97
CA LYS A 116 28.27 -16.18 -14.55
C LYS A 116 26.79 -15.86 -14.32
N TYR A 117 26.06 -15.50 -15.36
CA TYR A 117 24.68 -15.01 -15.26
C TYR A 117 23.70 -16.00 -15.88
N GLN A 118 22.53 -16.09 -15.28
CA GLN A 118 21.43 -16.92 -15.76
C GLN A 118 20.16 -16.10 -15.96
N CYS A 119 19.27 -16.59 -16.83
CA CYS A 119 17.94 -16.03 -17.00
C CYS A 119 17.13 -16.18 -15.70
N PRO A 120 16.43 -15.14 -15.21
CA PRO A 120 15.61 -15.25 -14.00
C PRO A 120 14.43 -16.23 -14.16
N SER A 121 13.88 -16.36 -15.37
CA SER A 121 12.69 -17.21 -15.61
C SER A 121 13.04 -18.68 -15.85
N CYS A 122 14.05 -18.97 -16.68
CA CYS A 122 14.39 -20.34 -17.10
C CYS A 122 15.70 -20.87 -16.49
N LEU A 123 16.41 -20.06 -15.69
CA LEU A 123 17.68 -20.40 -15.04
C LEU A 123 18.79 -20.86 -16.02
N ARG A 124 18.62 -20.59 -17.32
CA ARG A 124 19.59 -20.96 -18.34
C ARG A 124 20.78 -20.00 -18.34
N PRO A 125 22.03 -20.49 -18.43
CA PRO A 125 23.21 -19.62 -18.52
C PRO A 125 23.26 -18.89 -19.87
N MET A 126 23.43 -17.56 -19.82
CA MET A 126 23.46 -16.68 -21.00
C MET A 126 24.74 -15.83 -21.00
N CYS A 127 25.34 -15.63 -22.17
CA CYS A 127 26.54 -14.79 -22.31
C CYS A 127 26.15 -13.33 -22.49
N ASP A 128 27.11 -12.43 -22.29
CA ASP A 128 26.87 -10.98 -22.37
C ASP A 128 26.34 -10.51 -23.74
N GLU A 129 26.61 -11.27 -24.82
CA GLU A 129 26.06 -10.99 -26.15
C GLU A 129 24.61 -11.47 -26.33
N HIS A 130 24.19 -12.51 -25.62
CA HIS A 130 22.78 -12.96 -25.58
C HIS A 130 22.04 -12.37 -24.37
N ARG A 131 22.62 -11.36 -23.71
CA ARG A 131 22.15 -10.83 -22.43
C ARG A 131 21.08 -9.76 -22.64
N THR A 132 19.85 -10.22 -22.77
CA THR A 132 18.64 -9.42 -22.50
C THR A 132 18.14 -9.68 -21.06
N ASN A 133 17.20 -8.87 -20.56
CA ASN A 133 16.61 -9.09 -19.23
C ASN A 133 15.99 -10.49 -19.08
N PHE A 134 15.58 -11.09 -20.19
CA PHE A 134 15.05 -12.45 -20.29
C PHE A 134 15.71 -13.20 -21.46
N CYS A 135 15.66 -14.52 -21.44
CA CYS A 135 16.12 -15.34 -22.58
C CYS A 135 15.23 -15.11 -23.81
N THR A 136 15.75 -15.32 -25.03
CA THR A 136 14.96 -15.20 -26.27
C THR A 136 13.70 -16.04 -26.25
N ASP A 137 13.78 -17.23 -25.66
CA ASP A 137 12.65 -18.16 -25.53
C ASP A 137 11.63 -17.69 -24.48
N CYS A 138 12.09 -16.91 -23.50
CA CYS A 138 11.33 -16.41 -22.36
C CYS A 138 10.62 -15.09 -22.70
N ALA A 139 11.23 -14.29 -23.58
CA ALA A 139 10.72 -12.99 -23.99
C ALA A 139 9.51 -13.10 -24.94
N GLY A 140 9.30 -14.25 -25.57
CA GLY A 140 8.20 -14.49 -26.52
C GLY A 140 6.95 -15.12 -25.92
N GLN A 141 6.83 -15.22 -24.58
CA GLN A 141 5.67 -15.83 -23.90
C GLN A 141 4.76 -14.80 -23.21
N GLU A 142 4.72 -13.56 -23.69
CA GLU A 142 3.75 -12.54 -23.23
C GLU A 142 2.33 -12.79 -23.76
#